data_AF-A0A646KCA2-F1
#
_entry.id   AF-A0A646KCA2-F1
#
_cell.length_a   1.000
_cell.length_b   1.000
_cell.length_c   1.000
_cell.angle_alpha   90.00
_cell.angle_beta   90.00
_cell.angle_gamma   90.00
#
_symmetry.space_group_name_H-M   'P 1'
#
loop_
_entity.id
_entity.type
_entity.pdbx_description
1 polymer ?
#
loop_
_entity_poly.entity_id
_entity_poly.type
_entity_poly.pdbx_seq_one_letter_code
_entity_poly.pdbx_strand_id
1 'polypeptide(L)' 'PDCRARFELSAEALRLAIGASRRTTFYSFTCPECGSSVRKPAGERIVELLTGGGVRTLRLTPGPGTV' A
#
# COMPACT_ATOMS: atom_id res chain seq x y z
N PRO A 1 16.07 0.76 -14.63
CA PRO A 1 15.03 0.77 -13.56
C PRO A 1 13.98 -0.34 -13.74
N ASP A 2 14.41 -1.58 -14.00
CA ASP A 2 13.51 -2.74 -14.17
C ASP A 2 13.86 -3.80 -13.10
N CYS A 3 13.71 -3.42 -11.83
CA CYS A 3 13.91 -4.36 -10.74
C CYS A 3 12.74 -5.35 -10.76
N ARG A 4 12.99 -6.56 -11.29
CA ARG A 4 12.04 -7.69 -11.33
C ARG A 4 12.23 -8.66 -10.18
N ALA A 5 12.88 -8.20 -9.11
CA ALA A 5 13.12 -9.02 -7.94
C ALA A 5 11.80 -9.46 -7.31
N ARG A 6 11.73 -10.72 -6.93
CA ARG A 6 10.61 -11.29 -6.19
C ARG A 6 11.12 -11.62 -4.80
N PHE A 7 10.59 -10.93 -3.82
CA PHE A 7 10.94 -11.09 -2.42
C PHE A 7 9.67 -11.17 -1.59
N GLU A 8 9.77 -11.85 -0.47
CA GLU A 8 8.71 -11.91 0.52
C GLU A 8 8.82 -10.67 1.41
N LEU A 9 7.71 -9.95 1.54
CA LEU A 9 7.62 -8.78 2.40
C LEU A 9 6.94 -9.17 3.70
N SER A 10 7.54 -8.80 4.83
CA SER A 10 6.86 -8.83 6.11
C SER A 10 5.75 -7.78 6.17
N ALA A 11 4.77 -8.01 7.03
CA ALA A 11 3.62 -7.12 7.17
C ALA A 11 3.99 -5.68 7.57
N GLU A 12 5.11 -5.51 8.27
CA GLU A 12 5.66 -4.23 8.70
C GLU A 12 6.38 -3.43 7.61
N ALA A 13 6.90 -4.11 6.58
CA ALA A 13 7.53 -3.46 5.43
C ALA A 13 6.49 -2.94 4.42
N LEU A 14 5.28 -3.49 4.46
CA LEU A 14 4.15 -3.03 3.66
C LEU A 14 3.38 -1.94 4.41
N ARG A 15 2.88 -0.95 3.67
CA ARG A 15 1.99 0.08 4.21
C ARG A 15 0.69 0.09 3.42
N LEU A 16 -0.43 -0.02 4.11
CA LEU A 16 -1.76 0.07 3.51
C LEU A 16 -2.36 1.44 3.83
N ALA A 17 -2.74 2.20 2.82
CA ALA A 17 -3.46 3.45 2.97
C ALA A 17 -4.89 3.29 2.44
N ILE A 18 -5.89 3.54 3.29
CA ILE A 18 -7.31 3.45 2.95
C ILE A 18 -7.90 4.85 2.98
N GLY A 19 -8.32 5.34 1.81
CA GLY A 19 -8.99 6.63 1.68
C GLY A 19 -10.51 6.50 1.54
N ALA A 20 -11.16 7.63 1.27
CA ALA A 20 -12.62 7.69 1.08
C ALA A 20 -13.11 6.95 -0.18
N SER A 21 -12.21 6.60 -1.11
CA SER A 21 -12.56 5.94 -2.38
C SER A 21 -11.51 4.89 -2.78
N ARG A 22 -11.87 3.98 -3.69
CA ARG A 22 -10.93 3.00 -4.25
C ARG A 22 -9.71 3.65 -4.92
N ARG A 23 -9.88 4.83 -5.54
CA ARG A 23 -8.77 5.61 -6.15
C ARG A 23 -7.78 6.14 -5.13
N THR A 24 -8.24 6.38 -3.91
CA THR A 24 -7.42 6.87 -2.78
C THR A 24 -6.95 5.74 -1.87
N THR A 25 -7.24 4.48 -2.23
CA THR A 25 -6.86 3.29 -1.45
C THR A 25 -5.76 2.52 -2.17
N PHE A 26 -4.61 2.40 -1.53
CA PHE A 26 -3.40 1.85 -2.14
C PHE A 26 -2.50 1.23 -1.08
N TYR A 27 -1.72 0.24 -1.49
CA TYR A 27 -0.59 -0.21 -0.69
C TYR A 27 0.71 0.27 -1.33
N SER A 28 1.72 0.50 -0.49
CA SER A 28 3.05 0.89 -0.92
C SER A 28 4.11 0.21 -0.10
N PHE A 29 5.24 -0.08 -0.75
CA PHE A 29 6.43 -0.60 -0.10
C PHE A 29 7.67 -0.15 -0.84
N THR A 30 8.81 -0.21 -0.15
CA THR A 30 10.12 0.04 -0.75
C THR A 30 10.75 -1.29 -1.12
N CYS A 31 11.19 -1.43 -2.37
CA CYS A 31 11.94 -2.60 -2.80
C CYS A 31 13.30 -2.62 -2.08
N PRO A 32 13.64 -3.66 -1.29
CA PRO A 32 14.91 -3.71 -0.57
C PRO A 32 16.11 -3.89 -1.51
N GLU A 33 15.90 -4.45 -2.70
CA GLU A 33 16.95 -4.71 -3.69
C GLU A 33 17.41 -3.44 -4.42
N CYS A 34 16.49 -2.53 -4.75
CA CYS A 34 16.79 -1.35 -5.57
C CYS A 34 16.40 -0.02 -4.93
N GLY A 35 15.76 -0.05 -3.76
CA GLY A 35 15.25 1.15 -3.07
C GLY A 35 14.04 1.81 -3.74
N SER A 36 13.50 1.23 -4.82
CA SER A 36 12.36 1.84 -5.53
C SER A 36 11.07 1.76 -4.72
N SER A 37 10.35 2.87 -4.65
CA SER A 37 9.03 2.93 -4.02
C SER A 37 7.97 2.41 -4.98
N VAL A 38 7.37 1.27 -4.65
CA VAL A 38 6.29 0.66 -5.43
C VAL A 38 4.96 1.03 -4.80
N ARG A 39 4.03 1.54 -5.61
CA ARG A 39 2.66 1.86 -5.19
C ARG A 39 1.66 1.15 -6.09
N LYS A 40 0.72 0.45 -5.50
CA LYS A 40 -0.31 -0.31 -6.23
C LYS A 40 -1.69 -0.07 -5.62
N PRO A 41 -2.75 0.01 -6.44
CA PRO A 41 -4.11 0.16 -5.93
C PRO A 41 -4.50 -1.06 -5.10
N ALA A 42 -5.16 -0.81 -3.96
CA ALA A 42 -5.66 -1.85 -3.07
C ALA A 42 -7.17 -1.97 -3.28
N GLY A 43 -7.60 -3.06 -3.92
CA GLY A 43 -9.02 -3.43 -3.95
C GLY A 43 -9.47 -3.99 -2.60
N GLU A 44 -10.78 -4.16 -2.42
CA GLU A 44 -11.38 -4.66 -1.17
C GLU A 44 -10.73 -5.97 -0.70
N ARG A 45 -10.54 -6.93 -1.62
CA ARG A 45 -9.92 -8.22 -1.29
C ARG A 45 -8.49 -8.08 -0.79
N ILE A 46 -7.71 -7.18 -1.38
CA ILE A 46 -6.32 -6.92 -0.95
C ILE A 46 -6.33 -6.22 0.41
N VAL A 47 -7.23 -5.26 0.63
CA VAL A 47 -7.40 -4.59 1.92
C VAL A 47 -7.69 -5.59 3.03
N GLU A 48 -8.65 -6.50 2.82
CA GLU A 48 -9.00 -7.56 3.78
C GLU A 48 -7.79 -8.44 4.13
N LEU A 49 -7.08 -8.93 3.10
CA LEU A 49 -5.94 -9.82 3.29
C LEU A 49 -4.80 -9.14 4.05
N LEU A 50 -4.46 -7.91 3.67
CA LEU A 50 -3.38 -7.16 4.31
C LEU A 50 -3.75 -6.74 5.73
N THR A 51 -4.98 -6.32 5.95
CA THR A 51 -5.47 -5.95 7.29
C THR A 51 -5.50 -7.18 8.22
N GLY A 52 -5.99 -8.32 7.73
CA GLY A 52 -5.97 -9.59 8.46
C GLY A 52 -4.56 -10.12 8.71
N GLY A 53 -3.61 -9.84 7.82
CA GLY A 53 -2.20 -10.19 7.94
C GLY A 53 -1.37 -9.30 8.86
N GLY A 54 -1.99 -8.31 9.54
CA GLY A 54 -1.30 -7.42 10.48
C GLY A 54 -0.52 -6.27 9.85
N VAL A 55 -0.79 -5.94 8.57
CA VAL A 55 -0.17 -4.79 7.92
C VAL A 55 -0.63 -3.49 8.59
N ARG A 56 0.29 -2.54 8.74
CA ARG A 56 -0.05 -1.22 9.27
C ARG A 56 -0.98 -0.48 8.30
N THR A 57 -2.20 -0.28 8.76
CA THR A 57 -3.24 0.42 8.01
C THR A 57 -3.35 1.87 8.44
N LEU A 58 -3.12 2.78 7.51
CA LEU A 58 -3.32 4.21 7.66
C LEU A 58 -4.66 4.59 7.02
N ARG A 59 -5.56 5.20 7.80
CA ARG A 59 -6.78 5.79 7.24
C ARG A 59 -6.49 7.22 6.81
N LEU A 60 -6.64 7.48 5.52
CA LEU A 60 -6.50 8.80 4.94
C LEU A 60 -7.82 9.53 5.12
N THR A 61 -7.79 10.62 5.88
CA THR A 61 -8.90 11.57 5.89
C THR A 61 -8.75 12.45 4.66
N PRO A 62 -9.79 12.63 3.81
CA PRO A 62 -9.70 13.59 2.72
C PRO A 62 -9.30 14.95 3.28
N GLY A 63 -8.21 15.51 2.76
CA GLY A 63 -7.80 16.86 3.11
C GLY A 63 -8.81 17.89 2.59
N PRO A 64 -8.91 19.06 3.21
CA PRO A 64 -9.73 20.15 2.68
C PRO A 64 -9.09 20.66 1.39
N GLY A 65 -9.68 20.33 0.24
CA GLY A 65 -9.19 20.66 -1.11
C GLY A 65 -8.97 19.38 -1.90
N THR A 66 -9.72 19.08 -2.97
CA THR A 66 -10.09 19.96 -4.09
C THR A 66 -11.44 19.48 -4.65
N VAL A 67 -12.41 20.38 -4.78
CA VAL A 67 -13.60 20.20 -5.64
C VAL A 67 -13.30 20.69 -7.05
#